data_AF-R7RW78-F1
#
_entry.id   AF-R7RW78-F1
#
_cell.length_a   1.000
_cell.length_b   1.000
_cell.length_c   1.000
_cell.angle_alpha   90.00
_cell.angle_beta   90.00
_cell.angle_gamma   90.00
#
_symmetry.space_group_name_H-M   'P 1'
#
loop_
_entity.id
_entity.type
_entity.pdbx_description
1 polymer ?
#
loop_
_entity_poly.entity_id
_entity_poly.type
_entity_poly.pdbx_seq_one_letter_code
_entity_poly.pdbx_strand_id
1 'polypeptide(L)'
;LLTDGRPEEYQGWLKGKRQYSAIPGIDWLIDFAEAQRTWYRNMQPSWRCGGDLDWPPKHARTEGEINWGGMVKGGLNGFSLVLVGMVWW
;
A
#
# COMPACT_ATOMS: atom_id res chain seq x y z
N LEU A 1 2.07 7.62 9.31
CA LEU A 1 1.25 8.04 8.15
C LEU A 1 1.46 7.16 6.91
N LEU A 2 2.67 7.02 6.34
CA LEU A 2 2.87 6.21 5.12
C LEU A 2 3.25 4.74 5.34
N THR A 3 3.52 4.33 6.57
CA THR A 3 3.82 2.94 6.94
C THR A 3 2.70 2.30 7.75
N ASP A 4 1.63 3.05 8.03
CA ASP A 4 0.57 2.65 8.93
C ASP A 4 -0.29 1.61 8.22
N GLY A 5 -0.43 0.43 8.81
CA GLY A 5 -1.11 -0.71 8.20
C GLY A 5 -0.24 -1.50 7.22
N ARG A 6 1.06 -1.20 7.05
CA ARG A 6 1.95 -1.99 6.20
C ARG A 6 2.07 -3.43 6.73
N PRO A 7 1.90 -4.46 5.87
CA PRO A 7 2.07 -5.86 6.29
C PRO A 7 3.47 -6.14 6.87
N GLU A 8 3.55 -7.10 7.78
CA GLU A 8 4.78 -7.40 8.52
C GLU A 8 5.87 -8.06 7.67
N GLU A 9 5.48 -8.75 6.61
CA GLU A 9 6.34 -9.41 5.63
C GLU A 9 7.31 -8.41 4.99
N TYR A 10 6.86 -7.16 4.80
CA TYR A 10 7.72 -6.07 4.34
C TYR A 10 8.84 -5.76 5.32
N GLN A 11 8.63 -5.88 6.63
CA GLN A 11 9.67 -5.55 7.60
C GLN A 11 10.86 -6.52 7.48
N GLY A 12 10.58 -7.82 7.36
CA GLY A 12 11.60 -8.84 7.14
C GLY A 12 12.34 -8.62 5.81
N TRP A 13 11.57 -8.44 4.74
CA TRP A 13 12.12 -8.24 3.40
C TRP A 13 12.97 -6.95 3.25
N LEU A 14 12.52 -5.85 3.85
CA LEU A 14 13.25 -4.58 3.87
C LEU A 14 14.56 -4.70 4.66
N LYS A 15 14.55 -5.38 5.82
CA LYS A 15 15.78 -5.68 6.59
C LYS A 15 16.74 -6.56 5.80
N GLY A 16 16.21 -7.50 4.99
CA GLY A 16 16.95 -8.36 4.07
C GLY A 16 17.52 -7.66 2.83
N LYS A 17 17.53 -6.32 2.79
CA LYS A 17 18.00 -5.49 1.66
C LYS A 17 17.18 -5.62 0.38
N ARG A 18 15.88 -5.98 0.46
CA ARG A 18 14.96 -6.00 -0.69
C ARG A 18 15.37 -6.99 -1.78
N GLN A 19 15.76 -8.19 -1.39
CA GLN A 19 16.10 -9.25 -2.34
C GLN A 19 14.84 -9.71 -3.07
N TYR A 20 14.69 -9.31 -4.33
CA TYR A 20 13.51 -9.66 -5.14
C TYR A 20 13.41 -11.15 -5.46
N SER A 21 14.53 -11.87 -5.43
CA SER A 21 14.58 -13.33 -5.57
C SER A 21 14.15 -14.08 -4.31
N ALA A 22 14.01 -13.39 -3.16
CA ALA A 22 13.62 -13.96 -1.88
C ALA A 22 12.26 -13.39 -1.48
N ILE A 23 11.20 -13.97 -2.03
CA ILE A 23 9.81 -13.63 -1.70
C ILE A 23 9.52 -14.09 -0.26
N PRO A 24 8.96 -13.24 0.61
CA PRO A 24 8.56 -13.64 1.96
C PRO A 24 7.50 -14.74 1.93
N GLY A 25 7.52 -15.63 2.92
CA GLY A 25 6.40 -16.53 3.16
C GLY A 25 5.18 -15.72 3.62
N ILE A 26 4.03 -15.95 2.97
CA ILE A 26 2.73 -15.38 3.36
C ILE A 26 1.91 -16.53 3.95
N ASP A 27 1.87 -16.60 5.27
CA ASP A 27 1.19 -17.71 5.98
C ASP A 27 -0.34 -17.57 5.94
N TRP A 28 -0.84 -16.33 6.03
CA TRP A 28 -2.27 -16.01 6.06
C TRP A 28 -2.63 -15.01 4.96
N LEU A 29 -2.98 -15.52 3.78
CA LEU A 29 -3.23 -14.70 2.60
C LEU A 29 -4.33 -13.64 2.80
N ILE A 30 -5.39 -13.97 3.52
CA ILE A 30 -6.51 -13.04 3.78
C ILE A 30 -6.02 -11.84 4.60
N ASP A 31 -5.26 -12.11 5.67
CA ASP A 31 -4.72 -11.06 6.55
C ASP A 31 -3.72 -10.18 5.80
N PHE A 32 -2.87 -10.80 4.96
CA PHE A 32 -1.96 -10.08 4.09
C PHE A 32 -2.68 -9.16 3.12
N ALA A 33 -3.73 -9.65 2.46
CA ALA A 33 -4.52 -8.89 1.50
C ALA A 33 -5.27 -7.72 2.17
N GLU A 34 -5.85 -7.92 3.36
CA GLU A 34 -6.51 -6.86 4.13
C GLU A 34 -5.51 -5.80 4.63
N ALA A 35 -4.32 -6.22 5.08
CA ALA A 35 -3.26 -5.30 5.46
C ALA A 35 -2.75 -4.48 4.26
N GLN A 36 -2.52 -5.12 3.10
CA GLN A 36 -2.18 -4.44 1.84
C GLN A 36 -3.25 -3.42 1.44
N ARG A 37 -4.52 -3.81 1.49
CA ARG A 37 -5.66 -2.95 1.18
C ARG A 37 -5.71 -1.74 2.10
N THR A 38 -5.58 -1.95 3.40
CA THR A 38 -5.56 -0.90 4.43
C THR A 38 -4.41 0.07 4.19
N TRP A 39 -3.21 -0.47 3.95
CA TRP A 39 -2.03 0.33 3.68
C TRP A 39 -2.16 1.16 2.40
N TYR A 40 -2.66 0.57 1.32
CA TYR A 40 -2.93 1.28 0.06
C TYR A 40 -3.92 2.42 0.25
N ARG A 41 -4.99 2.22 1.02
CA ARG A 41 -5.98 3.27 1.35
C ARG A 41 -5.36 4.41 2.16
N ASN A 42 -4.51 4.10 3.14
CA ASN A 42 -3.82 5.12 3.93
C ASN A 42 -2.86 5.99 3.09
N MET A 43 -2.36 5.47 1.96
CA MET A 43 -1.58 6.28 1.01
C MET A 43 -2.43 7.15 0.10
N GLN A 44 -3.71 6.82 -0.09
CA GLN A 44 -4.55 7.54 -1.02
C GLN A 44 -4.88 8.94 -0.47
N PRO A 45 -5.03 9.94 -1.37
CA PRO A 45 -5.63 11.20 -0.98
C PRO A 45 -7.01 10.99 -0.34
N SER A 46 -7.33 11.81 0.68
CA SER A 46 -8.59 11.69 1.43
C SER A 46 -9.85 11.72 0.56
N TRP A 47 -9.83 12.42 -0.58
CA TRP A 47 -10.96 12.47 -1.51
C TRP A 47 -11.23 11.12 -2.23
N ARG A 48 -10.24 10.21 -2.31
CA ARG A 48 -10.42 8.88 -2.93
C ARG A 48 -11.05 7.88 -1.98
N CYS A 49 -10.78 8.03 -0.68
CA CYS A 49 -11.26 7.14 0.36
C CYS A 49 -12.39 7.82 1.12
N GLY A 50 -13.63 7.66 0.62
CA GLY A 50 -14.77 7.67 1.54
C GLY A 50 -14.66 6.48 2.51
N GLY A 51 -15.54 6.42 3.52
CA GLY A 51 -15.50 5.43 4.60
C GLY A 51 -15.37 3.97 4.14
N ASP A 52 -15.26 3.02 5.07
CA ASP A 52 -14.83 1.63 4.81
C ASP A 52 -15.60 0.81 3.76
N LEU A 53 -16.79 1.29 3.35
CA LEU A 53 -17.61 0.71 2.29
C LEU A 53 -17.26 1.19 0.86
N ASP A 54 -16.47 2.25 0.70
CA ASP A 54 -16.12 2.84 -0.60
C ASP A 54 -14.91 2.14 -1.27
N TRP A 55 -14.89 0.80 -1.25
CA TRP A 55 -13.90 0.01 -1.97
C TRP A 55 -14.44 -0.49 -3.32
N PRO A 56 -13.73 -0.31 -4.44
CA PRO A 56 -12.41 0.32 -4.57
C PRO A 56 -12.46 1.86 -4.46
N PRO A 57 -11.32 2.53 -4.12
CA PRO A 57 -11.27 3.98 -3.95
C PRO A 57 -11.71 4.72 -5.22
N LYS A 58 -12.35 5.87 -5.07
CA LYS A 58 -12.91 6.65 -6.19
C LYS A 58 -11.83 6.98 -7.23
N HIS A 59 -12.17 6.84 -8.51
CA HIS A 59 -11.25 7.10 -9.64
C HIS A 59 -11.32 8.54 -10.15
N ALA A 60 -12.47 9.22 -10.01
CA ALA A 60 -12.68 10.57 -10.51
C ALA A 60 -12.86 11.55 -9.34
N ARG A 61 -12.12 12.67 -9.39
CA ARG A 61 -12.46 13.88 -8.65
C ARG A 61 -12.95 14.89 -9.66
N THR A 62 -14.10 15.49 -9.40
CA THR A 62 -14.77 16.36 -10.37
C THR A 62 -14.10 17.73 -10.45
N GLU A 63 -13.52 18.28 -9.36
CA GLU A 63 -12.98 19.65 -9.33
C GLU A 63 -11.88 19.87 -8.24
N GLY A 64 -10.99 20.85 -8.48
CA GLY A 64 -10.02 21.41 -7.52
C GLY A 64 -8.57 20.92 -7.60
N GLU A 65 -7.66 21.57 -6.87
CA GLU A 65 -6.24 21.21 -6.80
C GLU A 65 -6.05 19.84 -6.11
N ILE A 66 -5.26 18.94 -6.73
CA ILE A 66 -5.11 17.56 -6.28
C ILE A 66 -3.71 17.36 -5.70
N ASN A 67 -3.64 17.15 -4.38
CA ASN A 67 -2.39 16.83 -3.71
C ASN A 67 -2.18 15.31 -3.70
N TRP A 68 -1.27 14.83 -4.56
CA TRP A 68 -0.77 13.45 -4.59
C TRP A 68 0.53 13.27 -3.81
N GLY A 69 1.01 14.30 -3.10
CA GLY A 69 2.32 14.32 -2.45
C GLY A 69 2.55 13.20 -1.43
N GLY A 70 1.48 12.58 -0.91
CA GLY A 70 1.58 11.35 -0.11
C GLY A 70 1.98 10.13 -0.95
N MET A 71 1.38 9.95 -2.12
CA MET A 71 1.57 8.79 -3.00
C MET A 71 2.81 8.88 -3.90
N VAL A 72 3.23 10.10 -4.26
CA VAL A 72 4.38 10.36 -5.15
C VAL A 72 5.73 10.15 -4.45
N LYS A 73 5.75 9.88 -3.14
CA LYS A 73 7.00 9.59 -2.43
C LYS A 73 7.55 8.23 -2.88
N GLY A 74 8.74 8.23 -3.47
CA GLY A 74 9.50 7.01 -3.73
C GLY A 74 10.15 6.44 -2.46
N GLY A 75 10.78 5.26 -2.58
CA GLY A 75 11.62 4.69 -1.53
C GLY A 75 10.88 3.71 -0.60
N LEU A 76 11.23 3.72 0.68
CA LEU A 76 10.81 2.69 1.66
C LEU A 76 9.34 2.76 2.08
N ASN A 77 8.63 3.80 1.65
CA ASN A 77 7.24 4.09 2.06
C ASN A 77 6.36 4.46 0.86
N GLY A 78 6.82 4.16 -0.35
CA GLY A 78 6.16 4.57 -1.59
C GLY A 78 5.22 3.53 -2.16
N PHE A 79 4.39 3.97 -3.11
CA PHE A 79 3.46 3.11 -3.86
C PHE A 79 4.15 1.92 -4.55
N SER A 80 5.43 2.05 -4.92
CA SER A 80 6.20 0.95 -5.52
C SER A 80 6.25 -0.30 -4.64
N LEU A 81 6.25 -0.14 -3.31
CA LEU A 81 6.22 -1.29 -2.41
C LEU A 81 4.87 -2.01 -2.43
N VAL A 82 3.76 -1.29 -2.53
CA VAL A 82 2.43 -1.92 -2.67
C VAL A 82 2.41 -2.85 -3.87
N LEU A 83 2.98 -2.41 -5.01
CA LEU A 83 3.12 -3.23 -6.22
C LEU A 83 3.99 -4.47 -5.98
N VAL A 84 5.09 -4.34 -5.24
CA VAL A 84 5.96 -5.48 -4.92
C VAL A 84 5.20 -6.58 -4.20
N GLY A 85 4.40 -6.25 -3.18
CA GLY A 85 3.61 -7.27 -2.52
C GLY A 85 2.39 -7.76 -3.30
N MET A 86 1.98 -7.12 -4.41
CA MET A 86 1.04 -7.71 -5.37
C MET A 86 1.72 -8.71 -6.32
N VAL A 87 3.04 -8.80 -6.31
CA VAL A 87 3.80 -9.81 -7.08
C VAL A 87 4.10 -11.04 -6.23
N TRP A 88 4.01 -10.92 -4.90
CA TRP A 88 4.25 -12.03 -3.98
C TRP A 88 3.12 -13.07 -3.96
N TRP A 89 1.91 -12.71 -4.40
CA TRP A 89 0.71 -13.54 -4.49
C TRP A 89 -0.17 -13.05 -5.65
#